data_AF-A0ABD2PU00-F1
#
_entry.id   AF-A0ABD2PU00-F1
#
_cell.length_a   1.000
_cell.length_b   1.000
_cell.length_c   1.000
_cell.angle_alpha   90.00
_cell.angle_beta   90.00
_cell.angle_gamma   90.00
#
_symmetry.space_group_name_H-M   'P 1'
#
loop_
_entity.id
_entity.type
_entity.pdbx_description
1 polymer ?
#
loop_
_entity_poly.entity_id
_entity_poly.type
_entity_poly.pdbx_seq_one_letter_code
_entity_poly.pdbx_strand_id
1 'polypeptide(L)'
;MQWFHRNPIKATTKLDCDLGLIIKTIDARKLASDTTARRVRLLDLLKNPDSELNILLETFQLYIDSIYGYVYDYSEDGTRNDSKIRFTKHIRWSNTTDLKSAEPE
;
A
#
# COMPACT_ATOMS: atom_id res chain seq x y z
N MET A 1 -3.23 -28.71 -20.89
CA MET A 1 -2.62 -28.07 -19.70
C MET A 1 -1.91 -26.82 -20.15
N GLN A 2 -2.14 -25.69 -19.49
CA GLN A 2 -1.41 -24.45 -19.77
C GLN A 2 -0.39 -24.26 -18.64
N TRP A 3 0.89 -24.09 -19.00
CA TRP A 3 1.94 -23.75 -18.06
C TRP A 3 2.19 -22.26 -18.12
N PHE A 4 2.25 -21.61 -16.96
CA PHE A 4 2.58 -20.20 -16.87
C PHE A 4 3.73 -19.98 -15.89
N HIS A 5 4.82 -19.39 -16.37
CA HIS A 5 5.86 -18.87 -15.49
C HIS A 5 5.27 -17.80 -14.56
N ARG A 6 5.63 -17.86 -13.28
CA ARG A 6 5.42 -16.78 -12.30
C ARG A 6 6.76 -16.29 -11.78
N ASN A 7 6.96 -14.97 -11.75
CA ASN A 7 8.04 -14.37 -10.97
C ASN A 7 7.61 -14.23 -9.51
N PRO A 8 8.56 -14.13 -8.57
CA PRO A 8 8.24 -13.86 -7.16
C PRO A 8 7.43 -12.57 -7.00
N ILE A 9 6.49 -12.57 -6.04
CA ILE A 9 5.73 -11.38 -5.66
C ILE A 9 6.68 -10.36 -5.02
N LYS A 10 6.50 -9.06 -5.32
CA LYS A 10 7.30 -7.97 -4.75
C LYS A 10 7.10 -7.91 -3.22
N ALA A 11 8.19 -7.98 -2.47
CA ALA A 11 8.22 -7.69 -1.05
C ALA A 11 8.22 -6.17 -0.82
N THR A 12 7.83 -5.73 0.38
CA THR A 12 7.85 -4.31 0.77
C THR A 12 8.23 -4.16 2.23
N THR A 13 8.81 -3.02 2.58
CA THR A 13 9.01 -2.66 3.99
C THR A 13 7.68 -2.44 4.69
N LYS A 14 7.64 -2.68 6.02
CA LYS A 14 6.54 -2.22 6.86
C LYS A 14 6.38 -0.70 6.67
N LEU A 15 5.14 -0.27 6.50
CA LEU A 15 4.76 1.13 6.38
C LEU A 15 3.76 1.45 7.47
N ASP A 16 4.04 2.49 8.25
CA ASP A 16 3.09 3.13 9.16
C ASP A 16 2.65 4.45 8.53
N CYS A 17 1.34 4.60 8.33
CA CYS A 17 0.73 5.77 7.70
C CYS A 17 0.46 6.91 8.70
N ASP A 18 0.69 6.75 10.01
CA ASP A 18 0.60 7.84 10.99
C ASP A 18 1.70 8.89 10.73
N LEU A 19 1.32 10.15 10.59
CA LEU A 19 2.26 11.27 10.36
C LEU A 19 2.69 11.96 11.67
N GLY A 20 2.43 11.34 12.83
CA GLY A 20 2.87 11.80 14.14
C GLY A 20 2.26 13.15 14.52
N LEU A 21 3.14 14.13 14.75
CA LEU A 21 2.76 15.50 15.14
C LEU A 21 2.07 16.30 14.02
N ILE A 22 2.17 15.84 12.77
CA ILE A 22 1.46 16.46 11.64
C ILE A 22 -0.06 16.23 11.78
N ILE A 23 -0.47 15.09 12.36
CA ILE A 23 -1.87 14.74 12.57
C ILE A 23 -2.40 15.43 13.84
N LYS A 24 -3.31 16.39 13.63
CA LYS A 24 -3.90 17.19 14.71
C LYS A 24 -5.30 16.75 15.15
N THR A 25 -5.98 15.92 14.35
CA THR A 25 -7.35 15.48 14.63
C THR A 25 -7.42 13.98 14.87
N ILE A 26 -8.38 13.55 15.69
CA ILE A 26 -8.62 12.14 15.99
C ILE A 26 -9.04 11.40 14.72
N ASP A 27 -9.87 12.00 13.88
CA ASP A 27 -10.33 11.40 12.62
C ASP A 27 -9.19 11.16 11.63
N ALA A 28 -8.26 12.11 11.49
CA ALA A 28 -7.09 11.92 10.63
C ALA A 28 -6.16 10.82 11.17
N ARG A 29 -6.03 10.70 12.50
CA ARG A 29 -5.27 9.60 13.13
C ARG A 29 -5.94 8.25 12.87
N LYS A 30 -7.26 8.18 12.98
CA LYS A 30 -8.04 6.99 12.64
C LYS A 30 -7.86 6.61 11.18
N LEU A 31 -7.94 7.58 10.25
CA LEU A 31 -7.73 7.33 8.82
C LEU A 31 -6.33 6.75 8.54
N ALA A 32 -5.29 7.29 9.18
CA ALA A 32 -3.93 6.77 9.05
C ALA A 32 -3.79 5.33 9.61
N SER A 33 -4.41 5.06 10.76
CA SER A 33 -4.46 3.72 11.35
C SER A 33 -5.19 2.72 10.43
N ASP A 34 -6.37 3.10 9.93
CA ASP A 34 -7.17 2.28 9.03
C ASP A 34 -6.41 2.02 7.72
N THR A 35 -5.71 3.02 7.18
CA THR A 35 -4.86 2.86 5.97
C THR A 35 -3.74 1.84 6.22
N THR A 36 -3.09 1.92 7.38
CA THR A 36 -2.05 0.96 7.78
C THR A 36 -2.62 -0.45 7.90
N ALA A 37 -3.78 -0.61 8.53
CA ALA A 37 -4.45 -1.90 8.69
C ALA A 37 -4.89 -2.49 7.33
N ARG A 38 -5.46 -1.67 6.43
CA ARG A 38 -5.82 -2.08 5.07
C ARG A 38 -4.61 -2.56 4.28
N ARG A 39 -3.46 -1.87 4.39
CA ARG A 39 -2.20 -2.30 3.77
C ARG A 39 -1.75 -3.66 4.27
N VAL A 40 -1.74 -3.87 5.59
CA VAL A 40 -1.34 -5.16 6.18
C VAL A 40 -2.26 -6.28 5.69
N ARG A 41 -3.59 -6.07 5.78
CA ARG A 41 -4.59 -7.03 5.31
C ARG A 41 -4.40 -7.37 3.83
N LEU A 42 -4.20 -6.37 2.96
CA LEU A 42 -3.95 -6.59 1.54
C LEU A 42 -2.70 -7.46 1.31
N LEU A 43 -1.60 -7.16 1.99
CA LEU A 43 -0.36 -7.91 1.86
C LEU A 43 -0.49 -9.35 2.35
N ASP A 44 -1.33 -9.61 3.34
CA ASP A 44 -1.57 -10.96 3.83
C ASP A 44 -2.48 -11.76 2.89
N LEU A 45 -3.51 -11.13 2.31
CA LEU A 45 -4.34 -11.74 1.26
C LEU A 45 -3.51 -12.11 0.02
N LEU A 46 -2.57 -11.26 -0.41
CA LEU A 46 -1.70 -11.54 -1.56
C LEU A 46 -0.75 -12.73 -1.35
N LYS A 47 -0.40 -13.04 -0.10
CA LYS A 47 0.44 -14.20 0.23
C LYS A 47 -0.35 -15.50 0.33
N ASN A 48 -1.66 -15.41 0.57
CA ASN A 48 -2.53 -16.56 0.75
C ASN A 48 -3.16 -16.97 -0.60
N PRO A 49 -2.76 -18.12 -1.18
CA PRO A 49 -3.26 -18.58 -2.48
C PRO A 49 -4.75 -18.94 -2.46
N ASP A 50 -5.31 -19.22 -1.27
CA ASP A 50 -6.72 -19.61 -1.11
C ASP A 50 -7.64 -18.40 -0.87
N SER A 51 -7.11 -17.17 -0.95
CA SER A 51 -7.90 -15.96 -0.76
C SER A 51 -8.95 -15.78 -1.87
N GLU A 52 -10.19 -15.47 -1.47
CA GLU A 52 -11.23 -15.13 -2.42
C GLU A 52 -10.89 -13.84 -3.18
N LEU A 53 -10.98 -13.90 -4.51
CA LEU A 53 -10.63 -12.78 -5.38
C LEU A 53 -11.44 -11.51 -5.08
N ASN A 54 -12.73 -11.65 -4.75
CA ASN A 54 -13.59 -10.50 -4.43
C ASN A 54 -13.10 -9.76 -3.18
N ILE A 55 -12.71 -10.49 -2.13
CA ILE A 55 -12.18 -9.92 -0.89
C ILE A 55 -10.84 -9.21 -1.16
N LEU A 56 -10.00 -9.81 -2.01
CA LEU A 56 -8.72 -9.19 -2.41
C LEU A 56 -8.95 -7.87 -3.14
N LEU A 57 -9.86 -7.84 -4.13
CA LEU A 57 -10.15 -6.65 -4.93
C LEU A 57 -10.79 -5.54 -4.10
N GLU A 58 -11.72 -5.87 -3.21
CA GLU A 58 -12.34 -4.90 -2.30
C GLU A 58 -11.29 -4.29 -1.35
N THR A 59 -10.45 -5.15 -0.75
CA THR A 59 -9.38 -4.67 0.15
C THR A 59 -8.36 -3.81 -0.60
N PHE A 60 -8.04 -4.18 -1.85
CA PHE A 60 -7.17 -3.40 -2.71
C PHE A 60 -7.75 -2.01 -3.00
N GLN A 61 -9.02 -1.94 -3.41
CA GLN A 61 -9.69 -0.67 -3.70
C GLN A 61 -9.70 0.24 -2.47
N LEU A 62 -10.12 -0.28 -1.32
CA LEU A 62 -10.13 0.47 -0.06
C LEU A 62 -8.74 0.99 0.34
N TYR A 63 -7.68 0.22 0.08
CA TYR A 63 -6.32 0.67 0.35
C TYR A 63 -5.86 1.76 -0.62
N ILE A 64 -6.14 1.61 -1.92
CA ILE A 64 -5.78 2.59 -2.94
C ILE A 64 -6.52 3.91 -2.73
N ASP A 65 -7.82 3.87 -2.42
CA ASP A 65 -8.61 5.08 -2.14
C ASP A 65 -8.04 5.86 -0.94
N SER A 66 -7.61 5.15 0.10
CA SER A 66 -6.95 5.79 1.25
C SER A 66 -5.61 6.43 0.89
N ILE A 67 -4.75 5.73 0.14
CA ILE A 67 -3.45 6.27 -0.29
C ILE A 67 -3.63 7.40 -1.32
N TYR A 68 -4.73 7.41 -2.07
CA TYR A 68 -5.00 8.47 -3.05
C TYR A 68 -4.96 9.85 -2.40
N GLY A 69 -5.56 10.01 -1.22
CA GLY A 69 -5.52 11.25 -0.45
C GLY A 69 -4.13 11.61 0.12
N TYR A 70 -3.22 10.65 0.23
CA TYR A 70 -1.81 10.93 0.54
C TYR A 70 -1.05 11.46 -0.67
N VAL A 71 -1.52 11.19 -1.90
CA VAL A 71 -0.82 11.54 -3.14
C VAL A 71 -1.38 12.82 -3.74
N TYR A 72 -2.71 13.00 -3.71
CA TYR A 72 -3.40 14.10 -4.37
C TYR A 72 -4.26 14.88 -3.37
N ASP A 73 -4.24 16.20 -3.49
CA ASP A 73 -5.16 17.06 -2.76
C ASP A 73 -6.57 16.99 -3.38
N TYR A 74 -7.57 17.28 -2.55
CA TYR A 74 -8.93 17.47 -3.03
C TYR A 74 -9.03 18.83 -3.75
N SER A 75 -9.57 18.82 -4.96
CA SER A 75 -9.84 20.06 -5.71
C SER A 75 -11.24 20.02 -6.31
N GLU A 76 -12.01 21.09 -6.10
CA GLU A 76 -13.37 21.24 -6.60
C GLU A 76 -13.42 21.46 -8.13
N ASP A 77 -12.36 22.05 -8.69
CA ASP A 77 -12.21 22.33 -10.13
C ASP A 77 -11.68 21.13 -10.94
N GLY A 78 -11.46 19.98 -10.29
CA GLY A 78 -10.89 18.78 -10.89
C GLY A 78 -9.39 18.86 -11.20
N THR A 79 -8.70 19.93 -10.79
CA THR A 79 -7.24 20.00 -10.91
C THR A 79 -6.58 19.01 -9.97
N ARG A 80 -5.60 18.26 -10.49
CA ARG A 80 -4.91 17.21 -9.74
C ARG A 80 -3.60 17.76 -9.18
N ASN A 81 -3.71 18.42 -8.02
CA ASN A 81 -2.56 18.92 -7.28
C ASN A 81 -1.98 17.84 -6.38
N ASP A 82 -0.67 17.92 -6.14
CA ASP A 82 0.00 17.03 -5.20
C ASP A 82 -0.44 17.33 -3.77
N SER A 83 -0.73 16.26 -3.01
CA SER A 83 -0.99 16.41 -1.59
C SER A 83 0.27 16.91 -0.88
N LYS A 84 0.08 17.81 0.09
CA LYS A 84 1.17 18.32 0.94
C LYS A 84 1.90 17.22 1.71
N ILE A 85 1.29 16.05 1.88
CA ILE A 85 1.87 14.90 2.58
C ILE A 85 2.46 13.83 1.65
N ARG A 86 2.45 14.05 0.32
CA ARG A 86 2.92 13.08 -0.70
C ARG A 86 4.30 12.52 -0.44
N PHE A 87 5.22 13.36 0.02
CA PHE A 87 6.63 13.00 0.20
C PHE A 87 7.01 12.70 1.66
N THR A 88 6.03 12.59 2.57
CA THR A 88 6.29 12.39 4.01
C THR A 88 6.68 10.96 4.38
N LYS A 89 6.37 9.99 3.52
CA LYS A 89 6.61 8.57 3.76
C LYS A 89 7.44 7.95 2.66
N HIS A 90 8.46 7.20 3.05
CA HIS A 90 9.31 6.45 2.13
C HIS A 90 8.89 4.99 2.11
N ILE A 91 8.50 4.49 0.93
CA ILE A 91 8.09 3.09 0.73
C ILE A 91 9.14 2.40 -0.13
N ARG A 92 9.65 1.25 0.31
CA ARG A 92 10.54 0.40 -0.50
C ARG A 92 9.82 -0.85 -0.97
N TRP A 93 10.09 -1.24 -2.20
CA TRP A 93 9.62 -2.48 -2.81
C TRP A 93 10.79 -3.24 -3.40
N SER A 94 10.78 -4.57 -3.29
CA SER A 94 11.69 -5.42 -4.06
C SER A 94 11.26 -5.45 -5.53
N ASN A 95 12.14 -5.91 -6.41
CA ASN A 95 11.81 -6.16 -7.80
C ASN A 95 11.42 -7.63 -8.01
N THR A 96 10.58 -7.91 -9.00
CA THR A 96 10.20 -9.28 -9.37
C THR A 96 11.32 -9.97 -10.18
N THR A 97 12.21 -9.19 -10.78
CA THR A 97 13.35 -9.68 -11.58
C THR A 97 14.64 -9.79 -10.80
N ASP A 98 14.77 -9.08 -9.68
CA ASP A 98 16.00 -9.05 -8.89
C ASP A 98 15.97 -10.21 -7.91
N LEU A 99 16.53 -11.35 -8.32
CA LEU A 99 16.88 -12.41 -7.39
C LEU A 99 18.07 -11.91 -6.58
N LYS A 100 17.86 -11.48 -5.32
CA LYS A 100 18.96 -11.48 -4.38
C LYS A 100 19.43 -12.93 -4.26
N SER A 101 20.60 -13.24 -4.82
CA SER A 101 21.31 -14.47 -4.51
C SER A 101 21.34 -14.59 -2.99
N ALA A 102 20.75 -15.66 -2.46
CA ALA A 102 20.88 -16.01 -1.06
C ALA A 102 22.32 -16.47 -0.84
N GLU A 103 23.25 -15.53 -0.73
CA GLU A 103 24.58 -15.81 -0.19
C GLU A 103 24.49 -15.75 1.33
N PRO A 104 24.82 -16.84 2.05
CA PRO A 104 24.90 -16.82 3.50
C PRO A 104 26.16 -16.04 3.93
N GLU A 105 25.99 -15.13 4.89
CA GLU A 105 27.09 -14.54 5.68
C GLU A 105 27.80 -15.61 6.52
#